data_AF-A0A0P6WWX1-F1
#
_entry.id   AF-A0A0P6WWX1-F1
#
_cell.length_a   1.000
_cell.length_b   1.000
_cell.length_c   1.000
_cell.angle_alpha   90.00
_cell.angle_beta   90.00
_cell.angle_gamma   90.00
#
_symmetry.space_group_name_H-M   'P 1'
#
loop_
_entity.id
_entity.type
_entity.pdbx_description
1 polymer ?
#
loop_
_entity_poly.entity_id
_entity_poly.type
_entity_poly.pdbx_seq_one_letter_code
_entity_poly.pdbx_strand_id
1 'polypeptide(L)' 'MEFFGLERWLAIFGQVGKKPDGTIHEDTVELLEVTLENFKLDFAAVGSKKSVLVKVTFKRV' A
#
# COMPACT_ATOMS: atom_id res chain seq x y z
N MET A 1 -21.28 9.30 28.41
CA MET A 1 -19.86 8.97 28.19
C MET A 1 -19.79 8.24 26.86
N GLU A 2 -19.48 8.94 25.79
CA GLU A 2 -19.33 8.33 24.47
C GLU A 2 -17.96 7.64 24.40
N PHE A 3 -17.98 6.31 24.21
CA PHE A 3 -16.77 5.55 23.92
C PHE A 3 -16.38 5.83 22.47
N PHE A 4 -15.39 6.71 22.24
CA PHE A 4 -14.71 6.76 20.95
C PHE A 4 -13.95 5.44 20.77
N GLY A 5 -14.44 4.62 19.84
CA GLY A 5 -14.08 3.22 19.68
C GLY A 5 -12.61 2.98 19.35
N LEU A 6 -12.18 1.74 19.58
CA LEU A 6 -10.86 1.19 19.22
C LEU A 6 -10.37 1.74 17.87
N GLU A 7 -9.30 2.52 17.86
CA GLU A 7 -8.72 3.02 16.62
C GLU A 7 -8.26 1.84 15.75
N ARG A 8 -8.97 1.57 14.65
CA ARG A 8 -8.66 0.49 13.71
C ARG A 8 -7.65 1.01 12.68
N TRP A 9 -6.39 1.09 13.07
CA TRP A 9 -5.30 1.43 12.15
C TRP A 9 -4.91 0.22 11.30
N LEU A 10 -4.73 0.46 9.99
CA LEU A 10 -4.14 -0.51 9.06
C LEU A 10 -2.72 -0.05 8.72
N ALA A 11 -1.74 -0.90 9.00
CA ALA A 11 -0.40 -0.76 8.47
C ALA A 11 -0.20 -1.78 7.34
N ILE A 12 0.23 -1.29 6.17
CA ILE A 12 0.61 -2.13 5.02
C ILE A 12 2.14 -2.15 4.97
N PHE A 13 2.72 -3.34 4.78
CA PHE A 13 4.16 -3.48 4.60
C PHE A 13 4.64 -2.70 3.37
N GLY A 14 5.93 -2.32 3.38
CA GLY A 14 6.53 -1.61 2.26
C GLY A 14 6.34 -2.40 0.96
N GLN A 15 5.73 -1.76 -0.03
CA GLN A 15 5.54 -2.34 -1.35
C GLN A 15 6.79 -2.12 -2.19
N VAL A 16 7.13 -3.10 -3.01
CA VAL A 16 8.22 -3.04 -3.98
C VAL A 16 7.66 -3.27 -5.37
N GLY A 17 8.30 -2.70 -6.39
CA GLY A 17 7.92 -2.85 -7.80
C GLY A 17 8.26 -4.23 -8.37
N LYS A 18 7.81 -5.27 -7.66
CA LYS A 18 7.98 -6.68 -7.98
C LYS A 18 6.65 -7.22 -8.49
N LYS A 19 6.67 -7.81 -9.68
CA LYS A 19 5.52 -8.48 -10.28
C LYS A 19 5.23 -9.82 -9.58
N PRO A 20 4.05 -10.42 -9.79
CA PRO A 20 3.72 -11.74 -9.23
C PRO A 20 4.66 -12.87 -9.65
N ASP A 21 5.27 -12.76 -10.85
CA ASP A 21 6.31 -13.67 -11.35
C ASP A 21 7.68 -13.48 -10.68
N GLY A 22 7.80 -12.41 -9.90
CA GLY A 22 8.98 -12.04 -9.14
C GLY A 22 9.96 -11.12 -9.84
N THR A 23 9.70 -10.70 -11.07
CA THR A 23 10.55 -9.74 -11.81
C THR A 23 10.48 -8.35 -11.18
N ILE A 24 11.64 -7.68 -11.12
CA ILE A 24 11.78 -6.28 -10.69
C ILE A 24 12.24 -5.46 -11.89
N HIS A 25 11.56 -4.35 -12.13
CA HIS A 25 11.87 -3.44 -13.24
C HIS A 25 13.03 -2.50 -12.88
N GLU A 26 13.94 -2.27 -13.82
CA GLU A 26 15.05 -1.31 -13.65
C GLU A 26 14.61 0.13 -13.97
N ASP A 27 13.64 0.29 -14.88
CA ASP A 27 13.06 1.59 -15.16
C ASP A 27 12.32 2.11 -13.92
N THR A 28 12.63 3.34 -13.53
CA THR A 28 12.13 3.92 -12.29
C THR A 28 10.63 4.21 -12.36
N VAL A 29 10.11 4.54 -13.53
CA VAL A 29 8.67 4.80 -13.72
C VAL A 29 7.92 3.49 -13.64
N GLU A 30 8.34 2.47 -14.38
CA GLU A 30 7.73 1.14 -14.34
C GLU A 30 7.77 0.53 -12.93
N LEU A 31 8.90 0.68 -12.23
CA LEU A 31 9.04 0.22 -10.84
C LEU A 31 8.03 0.89 -9.92
N LEU A 32 7.84 2.22 -10.05
CA LEU A 32 6.87 2.96 -9.25
C LEU A 32 5.44 2.56 -9.59
N GLU A 33 5.11 2.38 -10.86
CA GLU A 33 3.79 1.93 -11.32
C GLU A 33 3.42 0.58 -10.69
N VAL A 34 4.30 -0.42 -10.79
CA VAL A 34 4.09 -1.73 -10.19
C VAL A 34 3.98 -1.63 -8.66
N THR A 35 4.79 -0.78 -8.02
CA THR A 35 4.73 -0.56 -6.56
C THR A 35 3.36 -0.02 -6.13
N LEU A 36 2.82 0.95 -6.87
CA LEU A 36 1.52 1.56 -6.59
C LEU A 36 0.37 0.60 -6.88
N GLU A 37 0.47 -0.24 -7.90
CA GLU A 37 -0.50 -1.30 -8.18
C GLU A 37 -0.57 -2.31 -7.04
N ASN A 38 0.59 -2.79 -6.56
CA ASN A 38 0.67 -3.70 -5.42
C ASN A 38 0.03 -3.07 -4.17
N PHE A 39 0.33 -1.80 -3.88
CA PHE A 39 -0.32 -1.06 -2.79
C PHE A 39 -1.84 -1.00 -2.93
N LYS A 40 -2.36 -0.71 -4.14
CA LYS A 40 -3.81 -0.63 -4.39
C LYS A 40 -4.49 -1.97 -4.16
N LEU A 41 -3.87 -3.08 -4.58
CA LEU A 41 -4.40 -4.43 -4.37
C LEU A 41 -4.47 -4.77 -2.88
N ASP A 42 -3.40 -4.51 -2.13
CA ASP A 42 -3.36 -4.73 -0.69
C ASP A 42 -4.38 -3.84 0.04
N PHE A 43 -4.45 -2.55 -0.31
CA PHE A 43 -5.40 -1.62 0.29
C PHE A 43 -6.86 -2.00 -0.03
N ALA A 44 -7.11 -2.52 -1.23
CA ALA A 44 -8.43 -3.02 -1.63
C ALA A 44 -8.86 -4.26 -0.84
N ALA A 45 -7.92 -5.17 -0.54
CA ALA A 45 -8.18 -6.40 0.18
C ALA A 45 -8.67 -6.20 1.63
N VAL A 46 -8.36 -5.06 2.26
CA VAL A 46 -8.70 -4.80 3.68
C VAL A 46 -10.12 -4.24 3.89
N GLY A 47 -10.95 -4.14 2.85
CA GLY A 47 -12.34 -3.69 2.98
C GLY A 47 -12.48 -2.18 2.74
N SER A 48 -12.29 -1.82 1.48
CA SER A 48 -11.96 -0.50 0.94
C SER A 48 -13.05 0.57 0.89
N LYS A 49 -14.23 0.38 1.48
CA LYS A 49 -15.30 1.40 1.39
C LYS A 49 -15.20 2.53 2.43
N LYS A 50 -14.48 2.31 3.54
CA LYS A 50 -14.32 3.32 4.62
C LYS A 50 -12.87 3.58 5.02
N SER A 51 -11.93 2.82 4.46
CA SER A 51 -10.52 2.99 4.73
C SER A 51 -10.02 4.25 4.04
N VAL A 52 -9.34 5.11 4.80
CA VAL A 52 -8.75 6.34 4.29
C VAL A 52 -7.24 6.23 4.41
N LEU A 53 -6.53 6.58 3.33
CA LEU A 53 -5.08 6.68 3.36
C LEU A 53 -4.69 7.96 4.09
N VAL A 54 -4.11 7.82 5.28
CA VAL A 54 -3.72 8.95 6.14
C VAL A 54 -2.24 9.28 6.09
N LYS A 55 -1.38 8.34 5.66
CA LYS A 55 0.07 8.53 5.57
C LYS A 55 0.71 7.56 4.59
N VAL A 56 1.70 8.05 3.84
CA VAL A 56 2.59 7.25 2.98
C VAL A 56 4.04 7.68 3.22
N THR A 57 4.96 6.72 3.22
CA THR A 57 6.41 6.95 3.26
C THR A 57 7.03 6.36 2.01
N PHE A 58 7.75 7.18 1.24
CA PHE A 58 8.52 6.71 0.09
C PHE A 58 10.01 6.59 0.45
N LYS A 59 10.64 5.50 0.04
CA LYS A 59 12.08 5.29 0.16
C LYS A 59 12.60 4.71 -1.16
N ARG A 60 13.58 5.38 -1.75
CA ARG A 60 14.41 4.81 -2.81
C ARG A 60 15.56 4.07 -2.13
N VAL A 61 15.72 2.78 -2.43
CA VAL A 61 16.80 1.93 -1.94
C VAL A 61 17.82 1.73 -3.04
#